data_AF-A0AB39L5K4-F1
#
_entry.id   AF-A0AB39L5K4-F1
#
_cell.length_a   1.000
_cell.length_b   1.000
_cell.length_c   1.000
_cell.angle_alpha   90.00
_cell.angle_beta   90.00
_cell.angle_gamma   90.00
#
_symmetry.space_group_name_H-M   'P 1'
#
loop_
_entity.id
_entity.type
_entity.pdbx_description
1 polymer ?
#
loop_
_entity_poly.entity_id
_entity_poly.type
_entity_poly.pdbx_seq_one_letter_code
_entity_poly.pdbx_strand_id
1 'polypeptide(L)'
;MSVPPRHQESLAVDALTHGPSASGADSSRGSGNGVESTSAIVIGTGLSGLAVAAELNRHGIRTVTVDGLESSSPSTATSALRVADLASSESAEYLEVLRHLRKYATSHGLDVRHHVVARHLALVEGPAAAAPARWAVRTDDGVVFADAVILTRCAHNQLRRFLADLGYSLGDHLLEALAQIGLYLVGITGLAAPSTREVLRQAKHVATEVAQREVAEHVVAEHGTQGASPGLQPA
;
A
#
# COMPACT_ATOMS: atom_id res chain seq x y z
N MET A 1 13.90 -0.20 -47.73
CA MET A 1 14.55 -1.31 -47.02
C MET A 1 13.49 -1.97 -46.15
N SER A 2 12.95 -3.10 -46.63
CA SER A 2 11.89 -3.87 -45.98
C SER A 2 12.45 -4.69 -44.83
N VAL A 3 11.78 -4.65 -43.67
CA VAL A 3 11.97 -5.59 -42.56
C VAL A 3 10.71 -6.46 -42.51
N PRO A 4 10.80 -7.79 -42.61
CA PRO A 4 9.64 -8.68 -42.60
C PRO A 4 9.11 -8.95 -41.18
N PRO A 5 7.81 -9.31 -41.04
CA PRO A 5 7.16 -9.55 -39.75
C PRO A 5 7.55 -10.90 -39.15
N ARG A 6 7.73 -10.96 -37.82
CA ARG A 6 7.89 -12.21 -37.09
C ARG A 6 6.54 -12.75 -36.64
N HIS A 7 6.38 -14.05 -36.88
CA HIS A 7 5.20 -14.85 -36.71
C HIS A 7 4.71 -14.94 -35.26
N GLN A 8 3.38 -14.90 -35.18
CA GLN A 8 2.51 -15.28 -34.07
C GLN A 8 2.49 -16.81 -34.00
N GLU A 9 2.88 -17.42 -32.87
CA GLU A 9 2.58 -18.82 -32.58
C GLU A 9 1.51 -18.90 -31.49
N SER A 10 0.35 -19.34 -31.97
CA SER A 10 -0.81 -19.84 -31.22
C SER A 10 -0.50 -21.26 -30.77
N LEU A 11 -0.70 -21.55 -29.48
CA LEU A 11 -0.86 -22.92 -28.98
C LEU A 11 -1.93 -22.91 -27.89
N ALA A 12 -3.17 -22.96 -28.33
CA ALA A 12 -4.26 -23.56 -27.57
C ALA A 12 -4.15 -25.08 -27.73
N VAL A 13 -4.09 -25.81 -26.61
CA VAL A 13 -4.41 -27.24 -26.59
C VAL A 13 -5.27 -27.51 -25.36
N ASP A 14 -6.54 -27.78 -25.64
CA ASP A 14 -7.52 -28.34 -24.73
C ASP A 14 -7.08 -29.73 -24.22
N ALA A 15 -7.28 -29.96 -22.93
CA ALA A 15 -7.52 -31.30 -22.39
C ALA A 15 -8.29 -31.22 -21.06
N LEU A 16 -9.62 -31.25 -21.16
CA LEU A 16 -10.48 -31.92 -20.19
C LEU A 16 -10.08 -33.42 -20.19
N THR A 17 -9.98 -34.18 -19.10
CA THR A 17 -11.07 -34.57 -18.21
C THR A 17 -10.54 -35.43 -17.03
N HIS A 18 -11.28 -35.40 -15.92
CA HIS A 18 -11.40 -36.38 -14.80
C HIS A 18 -10.51 -36.22 -13.55
N GLY A 19 -11.18 -35.90 -12.43
CA GLY A 19 -10.72 -36.14 -11.06
C GLY A 19 -10.82 -37.62 -10.66
N PRO A 20 -10.33 -37.99 -9.46
CA PRO A 20 -11.19 -37.88 -8.28
C PRO A 20 -10.48 -37.39 -7.00
N SER A 21 -11.30 -36.95 -6.04
CA SER A 21 -10.95 -36.46 -4.71
C SER A 21 -10.12 -37.44 -3.86
N ALA A 22 -9.07 -36.94 -3.22
CA ALA A 22 -8.63 -37.40 -1.91
C ALA A 22 -7.90 -36.29 -1.14
N SER A 23 -8.39 -36.09 0.08
CA SER A 23 -7.88 -35.28 1.18
C SER A 23 -6.37 -35.43 1.41
N GLY A 24 -5.68 -34.31 1.58
CA GLY A 24 -4.29 -34.24 2.00
C GLY A 24 -3.83 -32.80 2.02
N ALA A 25 -3.52 -32.30 3.21
CA ALA A 25 -2.99 -30.96 3.43
C ALA A 25 -1.71 -30.74 2.62
N ASP A 26 -1.81 -29.94 1.57
CA ASP A 26 -0.67 -29.27 0.96
C ASP A 26 -1.02 -27.79 0.90
N SER A 27 -0.48 -27.04 1.85
CA SER A 27 -0.49 -25.58 1.79
C SER A 27 0.46 -25.22 0.67
N SER A 28 -0.12 -25.12 -0.53
CA SER A 28 0.51 -24.58 -1.71
C SER A 28 1.12 -23.22 -1.35
N ARG A 29 2.42 -23.25 -1.06
CA ARG A 29 3.33 -22.18 -1.47
C ARG A 29 3.33 -22.18 -3.00
N GLY A 30 2.23 -21.69 -3.56
CA GLY A 30 2.15 -21.32 -4.95
C GLY A 30 3.04 -20.11 -5.13
N SER A 31 4.22 -20.33 -5.69
CA SER A 31 4.96 -19.29 -6.39
C SER A 31 4.15 -18.95 -7.65
N GLY A 32 3.11 -18.14 -7.46
CA GLY A 32 2.37 -17.48 -8.51
C GLY A 32 2.73 -16.01 -8.45
N ASN A 33 2.88 -15.36 -9.61
CA ASN A 33 2.79 -13.91 -9.71
C ASN A 33 1.37 -13.50 -9.27
N GLY A 34 1.17 -13.42 -7.95
CA GLY A 34 -0.13 -13.30 -7.32
C GLY A 34 -0.63 -11.87 -7.46
N VAL A 35 -1.81 -11.73 -8.05
CA VAL A 35 -2.57 -10.50 -7.91
C VAL A 35 -3.35 -10.60 -6.61
N GLU A 36 -3.04 -9.71 -5.66
CA GLU A 36 -3.70 -9.62 -4.36
C GLU A 36 -4.46 -8.28 -4.26
N SER A 37 -5.49 -8.22 -3.42
CA SER A 37 -6.23 -7.00 -3.13
C SER A 37 -6.39 -6.81 -1.62
N THR A 38 -6.10 -5.62 -1.14
CA THR A 38 -6.27 -5.19 0.26
C THR A 38 -6.95 -3.82 0.32
N SER A 39 -7.35 -3.39 1.51
CA SER A 39 -7.89 -2.05 1.74
C SER A 39 -6.78 -1.01 1.72
N ALA A 40 -5.72 -1.25 2.49
CA ALA A 40 -4.58 -0.36 2.59
C ALA A 40 -3.24 -1.10 2.54
N ILE A 41 -2.22 -0.46 1.98
CA ILE A 41 -0.84 -0.94 2.00
C ILE A 41 0.08 0.09 2.65
N VAL A 42 0.90 -0.39 3.58
CA VAL A 42 1.90 0.42 4.29
C VAL A 42 3.28 0.08 3.76
N ILE A 43 4.00 1.07 3.24
CA ILE A 43 5.35 0.91 2.73
C ILE A 43 6.34 1.34 3.81
N GLY A 44 7.03 0.34 4.38
CA GLY A 44 8.05 0.44 5.42
C GLY A 44 7.69 -0.39 6.65
N THR A 45 8.63 -1.23 7.11
CA THR A 45 8.43 -2.13 8.27
C THR A 45 9.07 -1.62 9.57
N GLY A 46 9.46 -0.34 9.61
CA GLY A 46 10.04 0.34 10.78
C GLY A 46 8.99 0.88 11.75
N LEU A 47 9.41 1.75 12.69
CA LEU A 47 8.54 2.35 13.70
C LEU A 47 7.29 3.01 13.10
N SER A 48 7.45 3.87 12.10
CA SER A 48 6.34 4.57 11.45
C SER A 48 5.35 3.62 10.79
N GLY A 49 5.83 2.63 10.05
CA GLY A 49 4.95 1.67 9.36
C GLY A 49 4.21 0.76 10.32
N LEU A 50 4.89 0.24 11.35
CA LEU A 50 4.22 -0.58 12.36
C LEU A 50 3.23 0.23 13.21
N ALA A 51 3.51 1.52 13.47
CA ALA A 51 2.56 2.39 14.15
C ALA A 51 1.29 2.59 13.33
N VAL A 52 1.43 2.87 12.03
CA VAL A 52 0.31 3.00 11.10
C VAL A 52 -0.47 1.69 11.00
N ALA A 53 0.20 0.56 10.78
CA ALA A 53 -0.45 -0.74 10.68
C ALA A 53 -1.24 -1.10 11.94
N ALA A 54 -0.70 -0.78 13.13
CA ALA A 54 -1.39 -0.99 14.39
C ALA A 54 -2.65 -0.12 14.52
N GLU A 55 -2.59 1.16 14.16
CA GLU A 55 -3.78 2.03 14.20
C GLU A 55 -4.82 1.62 13.15
N LEU A 56 -4.41 1.29 11.92
CA LEU A 56 -5.33 0.78 10.89
C LEU A 56 -6.03 -0.50 11.34
N ASN A 57 -5.32 -1.43 11.98
CA ASN A 57 -5.91 -2.62 12.56
C ASN A 57 -6.96 -2.32 13.65
N ARG A 58 -6.73 -1.31 14.50
CA ARG A 58 -7.72 -0.86 15.50
C ARG A 58 -8.98 -0.29 14.87
N HIS A 59 -8.87 0.26 13.67
CA HIS A 59 -9.99 0.72 12.85
C HIS A 59 -10.63 -0.41 12.02
N GLY A 60 -10.15 -1.65 12.11
CA GLY A 60 -10.67 -2.79 11.35
C GLY A 60 -10.24 -2.82 9.88
N ILE A 61 -9.28 -2.00 9.48
CA ILE A 61 -8.84 -1.86 8.09
C ILE A 61 -7.84 -2.98 7.78
N ARG A 62 -8.10 -3.74 6.72
CA ARG A 62 -7.17 -4.78 6.26
C ARG A 62 -5.93 -4.14 5.67
N THR A 63 -4.77 -4.56 6.17
CA THR A 63 -3.50 -3.94 5.79
C THR A 63 -2.46 -4.97 5.44
N VAL A 64 -1.69 -4.68 4.40
CA VAL A 64 -0.43 -5.37 4.10
C VAL A 64 0.70 -4.37 4.37
N THR A 65 1.68 -4.74 5.17
CA THR A 65 2.87 -3.91 5.42
C THR A 65 4.07 -4.55 4.72
N VAL A 66 4.66 -3.84 3.78
CA VAL A 66 5.82 -4.30 2.99
C VAL A 66 7.05 -3.48 3.31
N ASP A 67 8.23 -3.98 2.95
CA ASP A 67 9.46 -3.20 3.08
C ASP A 67 9.56 -2.10 2.01
N GLY A 68 10.46 -1.14 2.26
CA GLY A 68 10.51 0.16 1.61
C GLY A 68 10.55 0.18 0.07
N LEU A 69 10.37 1.37 -0.49
CA LEU A 69 10.43 1.59 -1.94
C LEU A 69 11.89 1.65 -2.43
N GLU A 70 12.43 0.56 -2.98
CA GLU A 70 13.73 0.62 -3.65
C GLU A 70 13.60 1.28 -5.03
N SER A 71 14.08 2.52 -5.16
CA SER A 71 14.50 3.06 -6.46
C SER A 71 16.00 2.79 -6.62
N SER A 72 16.44 2.47 -7.84
CA SER A 72 17.80 2.06 -8.26
C SER A 72 18.96 3.02 -7.94
N SER A 73 18.75 4.02 -7.09
CA SER A 73 19.83 4.78 -6.47
C SER A 73 20.20 4.08 -5.17
N PRO A 74 21.49 3.87 -4.85
CA PRO A 74 21.88 3.37 -3.55
C PRO A 74 21.17 4.24 -2.51
N SER A 75 20.33 3.60 -1.70
CA SER A 75 19.79 4.22 -0.51
C SER A 75 21.02 4.72 0.22
N THR A 76 21.22 6.04 0.28
CA THR A 76 22.11 6.60 1.28
C THR A 76 21.51 6.13 2.58
N ALA A 77 22.08 5.04 3.09
CA ALA A 77 21.71 4.39 4.32
C ALA A 77 21.92 5.40 5.45
N THR A 78 21.00 6.33 5.60
CA THR A 78 20.85 7.15 6.79
C THR A 78 20.23 6.34 7.92
N SER A 79 19.91 5.06 7.68
CA SER A 79 19.79 4.04 8.74
C SER A 79 21.15 3.62 9.31
N ALA A 80 22.27 3.76 8.57
CA ALA A 80 23.60 3.33 9.01
C ALA A 80 24.45 4.44 9.64
N LEU A 81 24.08 5.72 9.47
CA LEU A 81 24.76 6.86 10.08
C LEU A 81 23.86 7.64 11.05
N ARG A 82 23.03 6.91 11.80
CA ARG A 82 22.81 7.28 13.19
C ARG A 82 23.53 6.26 14.04
N VAL A 83 24.82 6.49 14.27
CA VAL A 83 25.36 6.30 15.62
C VAL A 83 24.64 7.36 16.48
N ALA A 84 23.33 7.17 16.66
CA ALA A 84 22.61 7.83 17.72
C ALA A 84 23.31 7.38 18.98
N ASP A 85 23.54 8.30 19.90
CA ASP A 85 23.88 7.93 21.25
C ASP A 85 22.79 6.97 21.73
N LEU A 86 23.08 5.67 21.71
CA LEU A 86 22.14 4.62 22.11
C LEU A 86 21.78 4.78 23.59
N ALA A 87 22.54 5.58 24.35
CA ALA A 87 22.24 5.96 25.72
C ALA A 87 21.33 7.20 25.85
N SER A 88 20.99 7.89 24.74
CA SER A 88 20.04 9.00 24.77
C SER A 88 18.62 8.51 25.12
N SER A 89 17.88 9.33 25.88
CA SER A 89 16.49 9.07 26.23
C SER A 89 15.58 8.93 25.01
N GLU A 90 15.85 9.70 23.94
CA GLU A 90 15.10 9.63 22.68
C GLU A 90 15.28 8.27 21.96
N SER A 91 16.51 7.74 21.97
CA SER A 91 16.80 6.43 21.38
C SER A 91 16.17 5.30 22.20
N ALA A 92 16.19 5.41 23.54
CA ALA A 92 15.51 4.47 24.42
C ALA A 92 13.98 4.46 24.18
N GLU A 93 13.35 5.64 24.12
CA GLU A 93 11.91 5.78 23.81
C GLU A 93 11.57 5.16 22.45
N TYR A 94 12.38 5.44 21.42
CA TYR A 94 12.19 4.86 20.09
C TYR A 94 12.24 3.33 20.10
N LEU A 95 13.26 2.74 20.74
CA LEU A 95 13.42 1.28 20.79
C LEU A 95 12.33 0.61 21.62
N GLU A 96 11.90 1.22 22.72
CA GLU A 96 10.81 0.72 23.54
C GLU A 96 9.49 0.68 22.75
N VAL A 97 9.14 1.78 22.07
CA VAL A 97 7.94 1.86 21.25
C VAL A 97 8.01 0.86 20.10
N LEU A 98 9.14 0.76 19.40
CA LEU A 98 9.32 -0.21 18.31
C LEU A 98 9.14 -1.65 18.81
N ARG A 99 9.67 -1.99 19.98
CA ARG A 99 9.48 -3.30 20.60
C ARG A 99 8.02 -3.58 20.91
N HIS A 100 7.29 -2.60 21.44
CA HIS A 100 5.85 -2.73 21.69
C HIS A 100 5.05 -2.92 20.41
N LEU A 101 5.35 -2.17 19.35
CA LEU A 101 4.69 -2.29 18.05
C LEU A 101 4.94 -3.66 17.40
N ARG A 102 6.17 -4.18 17.47
CA ARG A 102 6.48 -5.54 16.99
C ARG A 102 5.70 -6.60 17.74
N LYS A 103 5.64 -6.50 19.08
CA LYS A 103 4.83 -7.41 19.91
C LYS A 103 3.35 -7.33 19.52
N TYR A 104 2.82 -6.12 19.36
CA TYR A 104 1.44 -5.89 18.94
C TYR A 104 1.16 -6.56 17.60
N ALA A 105 2.04 -6.35 16.61
CA ALA A 105 1.91 -6.93 15.28
C ALA A 105 1.80 -8.45 15.31
N THR A 106 2.69 -9.12 16.06
CA THR A 106 2.63 -10.58 16.23
C THR A 106 1.38 -11.03 16.99
N SER A 107 0.99 -10.34 18.07
CA SER A 107 -0.17 -10.72 18.88
C SER A 107 -1.51 -10.54 18.16
N HIS A 108 -1.60 -9.64 17.18
CA HIS A 108 -2.84 -9.36 16.43
C HIS A 108 -2.79 -9.91 15.00
N GLY A 109 -1.74 -10.67 14.65
CA GLY A 109 -1.61 -11.30 13.33
C GLY A 109 -1.56 -10.29 12.18
N LEU A 110 -0.90 -9.14 12.37
CA LEU A 110 -0.74 -8.17 11.28
C LEU A 110 0.10 -8.78 10.16
N ASP A 111 -0.32 -8.53 8.91
CA ASP A 111 0.42 -8.97 7.73
C ASP A 111 1.62 -8.04 7.49
N VAL A 112 2.77 -8.42 8.05
CA VAL A 112 4.03 -7.69 7.93
C VAL A 112 5.05 -8.55 7.18
N ARG A 113 5.36 -8.14 5.94
CA ARG A 113 6.21 -8.87 5.00
C ARG A 113 7.59 -8.23 4.91
N HIS A 114 8.46 -8.58 5.86
CA HIS A 114 9.82 -8.03 5.95
C HIS A 114 10.76 -8.34 4.77
N HIS A 115 10.40 -9.31 3.92
CA HIS A 115 11.21 -9.73 2.76
C HIS A 115 10.63 -9.27 1.43
N VAL A 116 9.48 -8.58 1.46
CA VAL A 116 8.76 -8.15 0.26
C VAL A 116 8.99 -6.66 0.09
N VAL A 117 9.66 -6.27 -0.99
CA VAL A 117 10.02 -4.89 -1.25
C VAL A 117 9.03 -4.29 -2.23
N ALA A 118 8.51 -3.08 -1.94
CA ALA A 118 7.76 -2.33 -2.93
C ALA A 118 8.72 -1.79 -4.01
N ARG A 119 8.41 -2.03 -5.29
CA ARG A 119 9.25 -1.64 -6.43
C ARG A 119 8.67 -0.49 -7.23
N HIS A 120 7.35 -0.46 -7.36
CA HIS A 120 6.66 0.53 -8.18
C HIS A 120 5.24 0.76 -7.68
N LEU A 121 4.76 1.99 -7.85
CA LEU A 121 3.40 2.40 -7.52
C LEU A 121 2.80 3.06 -8.75
N ALA A 122 1.60 2.63 -9.10
CA ALA A 122 0.80 3.27 -10.13
C ALA A 122 -0.62 3.45 -9.62
N LEU A 123 -1.25 4.58 -9.94
CA LEU A 123 -2.68 4.74 -9.77
C LEU A 123 -3.36 4.16 -11.02
N VAL A 124 -4.24 3.18 -10.81
CA VAL A 124 -4.95 2.48 -11.87
C VAL A 124 -6.41 2.86 -11.79
N GLU A 125 -6.91 3.47 -12.86
CA GLU A 125 -8.34 3.74 -13.01
C GLU A 125 -9.08 2.44 -13.34
N GLY A 126 -10.26 2.27 -12.75
CA GLY A 126 -11.09 1.11 -13.05
C GLY A 126 -11.61 1.15 -14.49
N PRO A 127 -11.97 -0.02 -15.07
CA PRO A 127 -12.43 -0.11 -16.46
C PRO A 127 -13.77 0.59 -16.71
N ALA A 128 -14.53 0.91 -15.65
CA ALA A 128 -15.76 1.68 -15.72
C ALA A 128 -15.49 3.14 -15.33
N ALA A 129 -16.09 4.09 -16.04
CA ALA A 129 -15.92 5.52 -15.81
C ALA A 129 -16.30 6.01 -14.39
N ALA A 130 -16.95 5.16 -13.58
CA ALA A 130 -17.35 5.44 -12.20
C ALA A 130 -16.63 4.56 -11.16
N ALA A 131 -15.74 3.66 -11.58
CA ALA A 131 -15.00 2.82 -10.64
C ALA A 131 -13.90 3.65 -9.95
N PRO A 132 -13.77 3.57 -8.61
CA PRO A 132 -12.74 4.30 -7.90
C PRO A 132 -11.35 3.85 -8.37
N ALA A 133 -10.44 4.82 -8.53
CA ALA A 133 -9.06 4.53 -8.83
C ALA A 133 -8.43 3.76 -7.66
N ARG A 134 -7.60 2.75 -7.97
CA ARG A 134 -6.90 1.94 -6.97
C ARG A 134 -5.41 2.00 -7.21
N TRP A 135 -4.65 1.89 -6.14
CA TRP A 135 -3.20 1.78 -6.22
C TRP A 135 -2.80 0.37 -6.59
N ALA A 136 -1.96 0.23 -7.61
CA ALA A 136 -1.22 -0.99 -7.90
C ALA A 136 0.20 -0.84 -7.35
N VAL A 137 0.54 -1.67 -6.37
CA VAL A 137 1.90 -1.75 -5.81
C VAL A 137 2.57 -3.01 -6.33
N ARG A 138 3.56 -2.84 -7.20
CA ARG A 138 4.40 -3.96 -7.65
C ARG A 138 5.40 -4.29 -6.56
N THR A 139 5.42 -5.56 -6.15
CA THR A 139 6.38 -6.11 -5.21
C THR A 139 7.21 -7.21 -5.88
N ASP A 140 8.15 -7.79 -5.15
CA ASP A 140 8.92 -8.95 -5.62
C ASP A 140 8.06 -10.21 -5.79
N ASP A 141 6.89 -10.26 -5.15
CA ASP A 141 5.98 -11.42 -5.17
C ASP A 141 4.78 -11.24 -6.12
N GLY A 142 4.63 -10.08 -6.76
CA GLY A 142 3.50 -9.80 -7.66
C GLY A 142 2.98 -8.38 -7.53
N VAL A 143 1.66 -8.23 -7.62
CA VAL A 143 0.99 -6.91 -7.56
C VAL A 143 -0.07 -6.94 -6.47
N VAL A 144 0.00 -5.96 -5.57
CA VAL A 144 -1.01 -5.73 -4.53
C VAL A 144 -1.83 -4.50 -4.93
N PHE A 145 -3.13 -4.68 -5.10
CA PHE A 145 -4.08 -3.59 -5.27
C PHE A 145 -4.56 -3.08 -3.91
N ALA A 146 -4.61 -1.77 -3.72
CA ALA A 146 -5.09 -1.14 -2.50
C ALA A 146 -5.87 0.15 -2.78
N ASP A 147 -6.80 0.49 -1.91
CA ASP A 147 -7.57 1.73 -1.99
C ASP A 147 -6.78 2.89 -1.34
N ALA A 148 -5.96 2.57 -0.34
CA ALA A 148 -5.03 3.50 0.28
C ALA A 148 -3.56 3.01 0.30
N VAL A 149 -2.63 3.93 0.08
CA VAL A 149 -1.18 3.73 0.23
C VAL A 149 -0.66 4.67 1.30
N ILE A 150 0.08 4.13 2.26
CA ILE A 150 0.79 4.92 3.27
C ILE A 150 2.29 4.78 3.04
N LEU A 151 2.93 5.87 2.64
CA LEU A 151 4.38 5.93 2.51
C LEU A 151 5.01 6.32 3.84
N THR A 152 5.90 5.46 4.34
CA THR A 152 6.69 5.76 5.53
C THR A 152 8.16 5.86 5.16
N ARG A 153 8.85 6.89 5.66
CA ARG A 153 10.30 7.11 5.45
C ARG A 153 10.77 6.96 3.98
N CYS A 154 10.20 7.72 3.05
CA CYS A 154 10.82 7.88 1.72
C CYS A 154 11.86 9.01 1.75
N ALA A 155 12.96 8.89 0.99
CA ALA A 155 13.89 10.01 0.85
C ALA A 155 13.17 11.19 0.16
N HIS A 156 13.41 12.44 0.60
CA HIS A 156 12.75 13.63 0.04
C HIS A 156 12.86 13.72 -1.50
N ASN A 157 14.01 13.34 -2.06
CA ASN A 157 14.21 13.32 -3.52
C ASN A 157 13.42 12.20 -4.22
N GLN A 158 13.17 11.07 -3.54
CA GLN A 158 12.34 9.99 -4.06
C GLN A 158 10.87 10.40 -4.04
N LEU A 159 10.40 10.98 -2.93
CA LEU A 159 9.04 11.52 -2.85
C LEU A 159 8.81 12.58 -3.91
N ARG A 160 9.72 13.55 -4.05
CA ARG A 160 9.57 14.62 -5.04
C ARG A 160 9.52 14.10 -6.47
N ARG A 161 10.35 13.11 -6.82
CA ARG A 161 10.31 12.47 -8.14
C ARG A 161 9.00 11.72 -8.36
N PHE A 162 8.59 10.93 -7.38
CA PHE A 162 7.33 10.19 -7.43
C PHE A 162 6.11 11.13 -7.59
N LEU A 163 6.06 12.21 -6.83
CA LEU A 163 5.01 13.22 -6.96
C LEU A 163 5.02 13.90 -8.33
N ALA A 164 6.21 14.22 -8.85
CA ALA A 164 6.34 14.79 -10.19
C ALA A 164 5.89 13.81 -11.28
N ASP A 165 6.19 12.52 -11.14
CA ASP A 165 5.74 11.47 -12.06
C ASP A 165 4.21 11.32 -12.05
N LEU A 166 3.57 11.60 -10.92
CA LEU A 166 2.11 11.66 -10.77
C LEU A 166 1.50 13.01 -11.22
N GLY A 167 2.31 13.98 -11.64
CA GLY A 167 1.84 15.31 -12.05
C GLY A 167 1.57 16.28 -10.90
N TYR A 168 1.96 15.94 -9.66
CA TYR A 168 1.83 16.83 -8.50
C TYR A 168 3.10 17.67 -8.29
N SER A 169 2.91 18.99 -8.10
CA SER A 169 3.96 19.89 -7.62
C SER A 169 3.90 20.05 -6.10
N LEU A 170 5.05 20.15 -5.43
CA LEU A 170 5.10 20.57 -4.02
C LEU A 170 4.53 21.99 -3.92
N GLY A 171 3.39 22.13 -3.27
CA GLY A 171 2.72 23.40 -3.02
C GLY A 171 1.82 23.32 -1.80
N ASP A 172 1.19 24.44 -1.47
CA ASP A 172 0.13 24.48 -0.47
C ASP A 172 -0.99 23.54 -0.91
N HIS A 173 -1.52 22.73 0.02
CA HIS A 173 -2.55 21.69 -0.23
C HIS A 173 -2.07 20.36 -0.86
N LEU A 174 -0.76 20.13 -1.02
CA LEU A 174 -0.28 18.83 -1.52
C LEU A 174 -0.83 17.64 -0.72
N LEU A 175 -0.77 17.68 0.62
CA LEU A 175 -1.23 16.56 1.46
C LEU A 175 -2.73 16.28 1.29
N GLU A 176 -3.55 17.32 1.14
CA GLU A 176 -4.99 17.18 0.89
C GLU A 176 -5.24 16.55 -0.49
N ALA A 177 -4.51 16.97 -1.51
CA ALA A 177 -4.60 16.42 -2.85
C ALA A 177 -4.15 14.95 -2.92
N LEU A 178 -3.13 14.57 -2.14
CA LEU A 178 -2.70 13.17 -2.02
C LEU A 178 -3.75 12.32 -1.28
N ALA A 179 -4.35 12.84 -0.21
CA ALA A 179 -5.40 12.14 0.52
C ALA A 179 -6.65 11.88 -0.35
N GLN A 180 -6.98 12.80 -1.27
CA GLN A 180 -8.06 12.62 -2.24
C GLN A 180 -7.85 11.42 -3.17
N ILE A 181 -6.61 11.06 -3.48
CA ILE A 181 -6.27 9.87 -4.25
C ILE A 181 -5.85 8.69 -3.38
N GLY A 182 -6.06 8.74 -2.06
CA GLY A 182 -5.74 7.65 -1.14
C GLY A 182 -4.25 7.49 -0.83
N LEU A 183 -3.43 8.53 -1.02
CA LEU A 183 -2.00 8.51 -0.72
C LEU A 183 -1.68 9.35 0.52
N TYR A 184 -1.05 8.72 1.50
CA TYR A 184 -0.76 9.33 2.81
C TYR A 184 0.73 9.25 3.14
N LEU A 185 1.24 10.26 3.86
CA LEU A 185 2.65 10.36 4.23
C LEU A 185 2.79 10.35 5.75
N VAL A 186 3.67 9.49 6.28
CA VAL A 186 3.97 9.44 7.73
C VAL A 186 5.49 9.45 7.96
N GLY A 187 5.93 10.31 8.87
CA GLY A 187 7.35 10.43 9.21
C GLY A 187 8.19 11.16 8.16
N ILE A 188 7.54 11.88 7.22
CA ILE A 188 8.18 12.58 6.10
C ILE A 188 7.85 14.07 6.22
N THR A 189 8.58 14.80 7.06
CA THR A 189 8.34 16.22 7.31
C THR A 189 9.66 16.98 7.43
N GLY A 190 9.93 17.93 6.53
CA GLY A 190 10.98 18.95 6.69
C GLY A 190 12.43 18.43 6.72
N LEU A 191 13.36 19.33 7.08
CA LEU A 191 14.80 19.04 7.12
C LEU A 191 15.24 18.23 8.35
N ALA A 192 14.39 18.13 9.39
CA ALA A 192 14.66 17.39 10.62
C ALA A 192 13.78 16.13 10.71
N ALA A 193 14.34 15.03 11.21
CA ALA A 193 13.55 13.82 11.42
C ALA A 193 12.51 14.05 12.53
N PRO A 194 11.25 13.59 12.35
CA PRO A 194 10.21 13.74 13.36
C PRO A 194 10.52 12.93 14.62
N SER A 195 10.01 13.41 15.76
CA SER A 195 10.11 12.68 17.03
C SER A 195 9.21 11.45 17.03
N THR A 196 9.50 10.48 17.92
CA THR A 196 8.66 9.28 18.09
C THR A 196 7.20 9.64 18.37
N ARG A 197 6.95 10.62 19.24
CA ARG A 197 5.59 11.09 19.56
C ARG A 197 4.88 11.67 18.35
N GLU A 198 5.58 12.44 17.52
CA GLU A 198 5.00 13.03 16.31
C GLU A 198 4.64 11.94 15.30
N VAL A 199 5.49 10.92 15.13
CA VAL A 199 5.17 9.77 14.28
C VAL A 199 3.92 9.04 14.76
N LEU A 200 3.78 8.81 16.06
CA LEU A 200 2.58 8.15 16.61
C LEU A 200 1.32 9.00 16.41
N ARG A 201 1.43 10.33 16.58
CA ARG A 201 0.34 11.28 16.31
C ARG A 201 -0.10 11.23 14.85
N GLN A 202 0.87 11.27 13.92
CA GLN A 202 0.63 11.17 12.48
C GLN A 202 -0.02 9.83 12.11
N ALA A 203 0.47 8.72 12.67
CA ALA A 203 -0.11 7.40 12.42
C ALA A 203 -1.59 7.32 12.81
N LYS A 204 -1.95 7.85 13.99
CA LYS A 204 -3.34 7.90 14.45
C LYS A 204 -4.22 8.77 13.55
N HIS A 205 -3.71 9.93 13.13
CA HIS A 205 -4.43 10.83 12.24
C HIS A 205 -4.69 10.20 10.87
N VAL A 206 -3.66 9.64 10.23
CA VAL A 206 -3.78 8.94 8.94
C VAL A 206 -4.74 7.77 9.02
N ALA A 207 -4.66 6.95 10.07
CA ALA A 207 -5.60 5.82 10.22
C ALA A 207 -7.06 6.28 10.33
N THR A 208 -7.31 7.42 11.00
CA THR A 208 -8.65 8.01 11.08
C THR A 208 -9.14 8.46 9.71
N GLU A 209 -8.28 9.12 8.92
CA GLU A 209 -8.64 9.58 7.57
C GLU A 209 -8.92 8.42 6.61
N VAL A 210 -8.09 7.37 6.64
CA VAL A 210 -8.31 6.16 5.83
C VAL A 210 -9.64 5.50 6.20
N ALA A 211 -9.94 5.39 7.51
CA ALA A 211 -11.22 4.82 7.96
C ALA A 211 -12.42 5.64 7.47
N GLN A 212 -12.33 6.97 7.52
CA GLN A 212 -13.39 7.86 7.02
C GLN A 212 -13.58 7.72 5.51
N ARG A 213 -12.49 7.54 4.77
CA ARG A 213 -12.52 7.30 3.33
C ARG A 213 -13.22 5.99 2.98
N GLU A 214 -12.86 4.87 3.64
CA GLU A 214 -13.49 3.58 3.38
C GLU A 214 -15.01 3.62 3.61
N VAL A 215 -15.46 4.32 4.66
CA VAL A 215 -16.88 4.53 4.94
C VAL A 215 -17.55 5.35 3.82
N ALA A 216 -16.92 6.42 3.36
CA ALA A 216 -17.45 7.25 2.28
C ALA A 216 -17.58 6.47 0.96
N GLU A 217 -16.59 5.63 0.62
CA GLU A 217 -16.61 4.80 -0.59
C GLU A 217 -17.72 3.73 -0.55
N HIS A 218 -17.96 3.10 0.61
CA HIS A 218 -19.08 2.16 0.78
C HIS A 218 -20.45 2.83 0.60
N VAL A 219 -20.63 4.04 1.14
CA VAL A 219 -21.90 4.79 1.00
C VAL A 219 -22.18 5.16 -0.45
N VAL A 220 -21.16 5.55 -1.22
CA VAL A 220 -21.31 5.88 -2.66
C VAL A 220 -21.67 4.63 -3.48
N ALA A 221 -21.09 3.47 -3.18
CA ALA A 221 -21.40 2.21 -3.85
C ALA A 221 -22.87 1.78 -3.65
N GLU A 222 -23.45 2.00 -2.48
CA GLU A 222 -24.85 1.64 -2.19
C GLU A 222 -25.86 2.57 -2.91
N HIS A 223 -25.56 3.87 -3.03
CA HIS A 223 -26.46 4.83 -3.69
C HIS A 223 -26.40 4.80 -5.22
N GLY A 224 -25.33 4.24 -5.82
CA GLY A 224 -25.18 4.11 -7.27
C GLY A 224 -26.09 3.08 -7.94
N THR A 225 -26.80 2.23 -7.17
CA THR A 225 -27.56 1.08 -7.70
C THR A 225 -29.08 1.31 -7.75
N GLN A 226 -29.60 2.45 -7.27
CA GLN A 226 -31.06 2.72 -7.23
C GLN A 226 -31.61 3.57 -8.39
N GLY A 227 -30.80 3.85 -9.42
CA GLY A 227 -31.16 4.71 -10.55
C GLY A 227 -31.44 3.97 -11.87
N ALA A 228 -32.22 2.89 -11.88
CA ALA A 228 -32.65 2.25 -13.12
C ALA A 228 -34.12 1.81 -13.05
N SER A 229 -35.03 2.77 -13.21
CA SER A 229 -36.42 2.49 -13.62
C SER A 229 -36.53 2.57 -15.14
N PRO A 230 -37.01 1.52 -15.83
CA PRO A 230 -37.69 1.68 -17.10
C PRO A 230 -39.20 1.60 -16.83
N GLY A 231 -39.84 2.76 -16.77
CA GLY A 231 -41.25 2.84 -17.07
C GLY A 231 -41.44 2.64 -18.56
N LEU A 232 -42.19 1.62 -18.96
CA LEU A 232 -43.02 1.65 -20.18
C LEU A 232 -44.03 0.50 -20.13
N GLN A 233 -45.29 0.84 -19.81
CA GLN A 233 -46.45 0.04 -20.21
C GLN A 233 -46.72 0.32 -21.69
N PRO A 234 -47.18 -0.68 -22.46
CA PRO A 234 -48.09 -0.41 -23.55
C PRO A 234 -49.48 -1.00 -23.26
N ALA A 235 -50.48 -0.29 -23.79
CA ALA A 235 -51.91 -0.58 -23.76
C ALA A 235 -52.29 -1.79 -24.62
#